data_AF-A0A972XK50-F1
#
_entry.id   AF-A0A972XK50-F1
#
_cell.length_a   1.000
_cell.length_b   1.000
_cell.length_c   1.000
_cell.angle_alpha   90.00
_cell.angle_beta   90.00
_cell.angle_gamma   90.00
#
_symmetry.space_group_name_H-M   'P 1'
#
loop_
_entity.id
_entity.type
_entity.pdbx_description
1 polymer ?
#
loop_
_entity_poly.entity_id
_entity_poly.type
_entity_poly.pdbx_seq_one_letter_code
_entity_poly.pdbx_strand_id
1 'polypeptide(L)' 'MLKLDRTYSTSGNLFEMKEEVIPYLGMRKEEIAKVFAYLNSVSFNYTLGHPPKMDKSIFSMRKN' A
#
# COMPACT_ATOMS: atom_id res chain seq x y z
N MET A 1 12.75 6.82 -11.12
CA MET A 1 11.91 6.71 -9.91
C MET A 1 10.47 6.99 -10.31
N LEU A 2 9.60 5.99 -10.33
CA LEU A 2 8.18 6.18 -10.61
C LEU A 2 7.62 7.11 -9.53
N LYS A 3 7.22 8.33 -9.90
CA LYS A 3 6.44 9.19 -9.02
C LYS A 3 5.19 8.42 -8.64
N LEU A 4 4.94 8.26 -7.32
CA LEU A 4 3.69 7.76 -6.79
C LEU A 4 2.59 8.76 -7.18
N ASP A 5 2.05 8.60 -8.37
CA ASP A 5 0.95 9.41 -8.84
C ASP A 5 -0.30 9.04 -8.04
N ARG A 6 -0.85 10.03 -7.34
CA ARG A 6 -2.05 9.85 -6.52
C ARG A 6 -3.30 9.61 -7.38
N THR A 7 -3.23 9.90 -8.67
CA THR A 7 -4.26 9.54 -9.66
C THR A 7 -4.01 8.20 -10.35
N TYR A 8 -2.95 7.48 -9.99
CA TYR A 8 -2.70 6.14 -10.50
C TYR A 8 -3.72 5.15 -9.92
N SER A 9 -4.84 5.00 -10.64
CA SER A 9 -5.75 3.89 -10.47
C SER A 9 -5.36 2.83 -11.51
N THR A 10 -4.96 1.65 -11.06
CA THR A 10 -4.93 0.52 -11.99
C THR A 10 -6.35 -0.02 -12.08
N SER A 11 -6.99 0.13 -13.24
CA SER A 11 -8.21 -0.62 -13.55
C SER A 11 -7.82 -2.10 -13.66
N GLY A 12 -7.87 -2.83 -12.55
CA GLY A 12 -7.71 -4.27 -12.58
C GLY A 12 -8.76 -4.87 -13.52
N ASN A 13 -8.34 -5.71 -14.45
CA ASN A 13 -9.26 -6.46 -15.28
C ASN A 13 -9.92 -7.52 -14.38
N LEU A 14 -11.25 -7.56 -14.33
CA LEU A 14 -12.01 -8.49 -13.46
C LEU A 14 -11.68 -9.96 -13.79
N PHE A 15 -11.25 -10.22 -15.03
CA PHE A 15 -10.99 -11.55 -15.57
C PHE A 15 -9.50 -11.94 -15.56
N GLU A 16 -8.60 -10.97 -15.37
CA GLU A 16 -7.16 -11.22 -15.34
C GLU A 16 -6.61 -10.80 -13.98
N MET A 17 -6.41 -11.77 -13.10
CA MET A 17 -5.70 -11.53 -11.86
C MET A 17 -4.22 -11.28 -12.18
N LYS A 18 -3.69 -10.19 -11.62
CA LYS A 18 -2.25 -9.94 -11.66
C LYS A 18 -1.51 -11.08 -10.95
N GLU A 19 -0.37 -11.48 -11.49
CA GLU A 19 0.48 -12.52 -10.90
C GLU A 19 0.86 -12.22 -9.44
N GLU A 20 1.01 -10.93 -9.11
CA GLU A 20 1.28 -10.43 -7.76
C GLU A 20 0.22 -10.83 -6.72
N VAL A 21 -1.01 -11.15 -7.15
CA VAL A 21 -2.13 -11.49 -6.25
C VAL A 21 -2.16 -12.99 -5.94
N ILE A 22 -1.57 -13.82 -6.82
CA ILE A 22 -1.59 -15.28 -6.70
C ILE A 22 -1.08 -15.78 -5.34
N PRO A 23 0.01 -15.24 -4.76
CA PRO A 23 0.52 -15.69 -3.46
C PRO A 23 -0.44 -15.45 -2.29
N TYR A 24 -1.43 -14.56 -2.44
CA TYR A 24 -2.36 -14.19 -1.37
C TYR A 24 -3.72 -14.89 -1.50
N LEU A 25 -3.95 -15.66 -2.58
CA LEU A 25 -5.18 -16.42 -2.78
C LEU A 25 -5.39 -17.43 -1.64
N GLY A 26 -6.58 -17.38 -1.01
CA GLY A 26 -6.95 -18.30 0.07
C GLY A 26 -6.42 -17.92 1.46
N MET A 27 -5.62 -16.87 1.59
CA MET A 27 -5.19 -16.37 2.91
C MET A 27 -6.34 -15.69 3.66
N ARG A 28 -6.31 -15.78 4.99
CA ARG A 28 -7.24 -15.01 5.83
C ARG A 28 -6.84 -13.53 5.84
N LYS A 29 -7.82 -12.65 6.07
CA LYS A 29 -7.60 -11.19 6.07
C LYS A 29 -6.54 -10.77 7.09
N GLU A 30 -6.48 -11.44 8.24
CA GLU A 30 -5.51 -11.15 9.30
C GLU A 30 -4.09 -11.53 8.88
N GLU A 31 -3.93 -12.61 8.12
CA GLU A 31 -2.63 -13.07 7.59
C GLU A 31 -2.15 -12.12 6.51
N ILE A 32 -3.05 -11.75 5.58
CA ILE A 32 -2.81 -10.75 4.55
C ILE A 32 -2.33 -9.44 5.20
N ALA A 33 -3.04 -8.95 6.23
CA ALA A 33 -2.67 -7.72 6.93
C ALA A 33 -1.26 -7.77 7.53
N LYS A 34 -0.84 -8.93 8.08
CA LYS A 34 0.52 -9.12 8.61
C LYS A 34 1.57 -9.07 7.51
N VAL A 35 1.31 -9.69 6.36
CA VAL A 35 2.24 -9.65 5.21
C VAL A 35 2.39 -8.22 4.71
N PHE A 36 1.29 -7.50 4.51
CA PHE A 36 1.35 -6.10 4.09
C PHE A 36 2.05 -5.20 5.12
N ALA A 37 1.85 -5.43 6.42
CA ALA A 37 2.57 -4.71 7.46
C ALA A 37 4.09 -4.93 7.37
N TYR A 38 4.52 -6.16 7.11
CA TYR A 38 5.93 -6.48 6.91
C TYR A 38 6.50 -5.84 5.64
N LEU A 39 5.82 -5.98 4.50
CA LEU A 39 6.26 -5.37 3.25
C LEU A 39 6.42 -3.86 3.39
N ASN A 40 5.46 -3.19 4.04
CA ASN A 40 5.56 -1.76 4.32
C ASN A 40 6.75 -1.43 5.24
N SER A 41 7.02 -2.25 6.26
CA SER A 41 8.16 -2.04 7.17
C SER A 41 9.51 -2.07 6.43
N VAL A 42 9.64 -2.98 5.45
CA VAL A 42 10.82 -3.08 4.60
C VAL A 42 10.90 -1.89 3.63
N SER A 43 9.81 -1.56 2.96
CA SER A 43 9.78 -0.48 1.95
C SER A 43 10.06 0.90 2.53
N PHE A 44 9.58 1.19 3.74
CA PHE A 44 9.72 2.49 4.39
C PHE A 44 10.75 2.48 5.54
N ASN A 45 11.50 1.39 5.70
CA ASN A 45 12.57 1.21 6.67
C ASN A 45 12.16 1.61 8.10
N TYR A 46 11.17 0.91 8.66
CA TYR A 46 10.72 1.10 10.04
C TYR A 46 10.53 -0.25 10.75
N THR A 47 10.50 -0.26 12.08
CA THR A 47 10.30 -1.50 12.85
C THR A 47 8.83 -1.91 12.84
N LEU A 48 8.56 -3.22 12.78
CA LEU A 48 7.18 -3.74 12.85
C LEU A 48 6.41 -3.13 14.03
N GLY A 49 5.19 -2.67 13.77
CA GLY A 49 4.34 -2.00 14.76
C GLY A 49 4.62 -0.50 14.96
N HIS A 50 5.67 0.06 14.35
CA HIS A 50 6.07 1.46 14.50
C HIS A 50 6.11 2.18 13.14
N PRO A 51 4.99 2.27 12.41
CA PRO A 51 4.97 2.92 11.11
C PRO A 51 5.29 4.42 11.25
N PRO A 52 5.96 5.01 10.24
CA PRO A 52 6.21 6.44 10.22
C PRO A 52 4.89 7.21 10.23
N LYS A 53 4.86 8.33 10.96
CA LYS A 53 3.68 9.21 10.98
C LYS A 53 3.48 9.79 9.58
N MET A 54 2.26 9.68 9.06
CA MET A 54 1.89 10.32 7.82
C MET A 54 2.05 11.84 7.97
N ASP A 55 2.84 12.46 7.09
CA ASP A 55 2.97 13.91 7.06
C ASP A 55 1.66 14.54 6.58
N LYS A 56 0.99 15.25 7.49
CA LYS A 56 -0.28 15.93 7.23
C LYS A 56 -0.08 17.34 6.67
N SER A 57 1.15 17.86 6.61
CA SER A 57 1.44 19.24 6.17
C SER A 57 1.10 19.47 4.70
N ILE A 58 1.23 18.45 3.86
CA ILE A 58 0.91 18.51 2.42
C ILE A 58 -0.62 18.59 2.17
N PHE A 59 -1.44 18.30 3.18
CA PHE A 59 -2.90 18.47 3.10
C PHE A 59 -3.36 19.89 3.46
N SER A 60 -2.46 20.88 3.53
CA SER A 60 -2.90 22.27 3.48
C SER A 60 -3.51 22.55 2.10
N MET A 61 -4.82 22.30 1.96
CA MET A 61 -5.58 22.80 0.82
C MET A 61 -5.32 24.31 0.70
N ARG A 62 -5.22 24.82 -0.54
CA ARG A 62 -5.37 26.25 -0.79
C ARG A 62 -6.63 26.70 -0.04
N LYS A 63 -6.47 27.59 0.94
CA LYS A 63 -7.60 28.37 1.44
C LYS A 63 -8.14 29.12 0.22
N ASN A 64 -9.37 28.79 -0.17
CA ASN A 64 -10.13 29.60 -1.12
C ASN A 64 -10.30 31.01 -0.55
#